data_AF-A0A813THU9-F1
#
_entry.id   AF-A0A813THU9-F1
#
_cell.length_a   1.000
_cell.length_b   1.000
_cell.length_c   1.000
_cell.angle_alpha   90.00
_cell.angle_beta   90.00
_cell.angle_gamma   90.00
#
_symmetry.space_group_name_H-M   'P 1'
#
loop_
_entity.id
_entity.type
_entity.pdbx_description
1 polymer ?
#
loop_
_entity_poly.entity_id
_entity_poly.type
_entity_poly.pdbx_seq_one_letter_code
_entity_poly.pdbx_strand_id
1 'polypeptide(L)'
;MLALFHTYKRNSFYEFKRGRHKYFSRKIFTQISHTYHSNMVIKTLPIPSTTIPVNSQLGSLITCLLVSCPPVRRLPDATALRDMCIITKSDMNRIYENLNRRQRDKDAIRQEMEQKKEMLERSTQITKDWPNTFAGDQERKLQRKKIREREEEEKRQLLDLEEEKLAAERRREYLEKAKQTRYYNTDRIRTFHSSLLLTEVLKEREMQVEMKKRMEQMRQTSDNDELKRFQEAQEQFDKTEREKNAKRAKERADLAQYHLTQINRRKTHYIQEKQRDRQEGDEYRRLADKSLLDFIESMRTRKLKQKQTKEMYDKAMEQKQKIKQIEQKLDEEEEDDIRTYAEVKMRIARLRREKEIDLEQQKQNTRDETIGYLGSLLKRAEADNESQIYRAQAEKDAKAYREEQEKYEKQQQMLDSIEKHRLQSLKRRQFDRGMEEREDAELRRRKAQADHLFRLYQKEKEKEREQNIQLLGQIQQRQARDRKERERALKENEIQEIQLDKQMNEVERQQYLEYTGRVMSYLEDNGRDIHPMQRTVAEEMKRFDNFNHSSKKTETPRNGQEEKKSSSHDRPSLNDTKKHLGFQWEIPQK
;
A
#
# COMPACT_ATOMS: atom_id res chain seq x y z
N MET A 1 -40.61 -35.61 -18.37
CA MET A 1 -41.67 -36.22 -17.53
C MET A 1 -42.36 -37.26 -18.40
N LEU A 2 -42.52 -38.54 -18.05
CA LEU A 2 -42.36 -39.31 -16.80
C LEU A 2 -41.43 -40.53 -17.09
N ALA A 3 -40.87 -41.32 -16.16
CA ALA A 3 -40.92 -41.35 -14.69
C ALA A 3 -39.56 -41.84 -14.12
N LEU A 4 -39.42 -41.70 -12.80
CA LEU A 4 -38.48 -42.45 -11.95
C LEU A 4 -38.54 -43.97 -12.23
N PHE A 5 -37.44 -44.70 -11.98
CA PHE A 5 -37.32 -45.57 -10.79
C PHE A 5 -35.93 -46.26 -10.71
N HIS A 6 -35.67 -46.87 -9.54
CA HIS A 6 -34.63 -47.87 -9.27
C HIS A 6 -33.15 -47.44 -9.19
N THR A 7 -32.31 -47.91 -8.25
CA THR A 7 -32.50 -48.36 -6.84
C THR A 7 -31.13 -48.64 -6.19
N TYR A 8 -31.15 -48.87 -4.86
CA TYR A 8 -30.43 -49.97 -4.17
C TYR A 8 -28.99 -49.79 -3.65
N LYS A 9 -28.85 -50.23 -2.38
CA LYS A 9 -27.74 -51.02 -1.78
C LYS A 9 -26.38 -50.30 -1.60
N ARG A 10 -25.59 -50.64 -0.57
CA ARG A 10 -25.80 -51.31 0.75
C ARG A 10 -24.50 -51.11 1.56
N ASN A 11 -24.58 -51.21 2.88
CA ASN A 11 -23.57 -51.75 3.84
C ASN A 11 -22.06 -51.44 3.65
N SER A 12 -21.31 -50.85 4.59
CA SER A 12 -21.04 -51.21 6.02
C SER A 12 -19.63 -51.83 6.20
N PHE A 13 -19.09 -51.80 7.43
CA PHE A 13 -17.80 -52.35 7.92
C PHE A 13 -16.51 -51.62 7.49
N TYR A 14 -15.43 -51.50 8.31
CA TYR A 14 -15.21 -51.54 9.79
C TYR A 14 -13.74 -51.07 10.08
N GLU A 15 -13.24 -51.22 11.32
CA GLU A 15 -11.85 -50.95 11.82
C GLU A 15 -11.44 -49.46 11.95
N PHE A 16 -10.92 -48.92 13.07
CA PHE A 16 -10.32 -49.37 14.33
C PHE A 16 -8.85 -49.84 14.32
N LYS A 17 -7.93 -48.94 14.71
CA LYS A 17 -6.66 -49.32 15.39
C LYS A 17 -6.13 -48.20 16.29
N ARG A 18 -5.62 -48.59 17.47
CA ARG A 18 -4.97 -47.72 18.48
C ARG A 18 -3.44 -47.74 18.29
N GLY A 19 -2.74 -46.69 18.75
CA GLY A 19 -1.29 -46.68 18.98
C GLY A 19 -0.93 -45.81 20.20
N ARG A 20 -0.02 -46.28 21.07
CA ARG A 20 0.33 -45.68 22.38
C ARG A 20 1.85 -45.64 22.57
N HIS A 21 2.39 -44.56 23.16
CA HIS A 21 3.68 -44.43 23.90
C HIS A 21 5.00 -44.91 23.21
N LYS A 22 6.17 -44.25 23.37
CA LYS A 22 6.96 -44.18 24.62
C LYS A 22 8.18 -43.22 24.49
N TYR A 23 8.44 -42.48 25.58
CA TYR A 23 9.72 -42.17 26.27
C TYR A 23 11.06 -41.78 25.57
N PHE A 24 11.90 -41.15 26.40
CA PHE A 24 13.32 -40.77 26.28
C PHE A 24 13.66 -39.47 25.52
N SER A 25 14.68 -38.67 25.89
CA SER A 25 15.41 -38.43 27.17
C SER A 25 16.63 -37.51 26.90
N ARG A 26 16.84 -36.47 27.73
CA ARG A 26 18.14 -35.74 27.87
C ARG A 26 18.61 -34.99 26.57
N LYS A 27 19.56 -34.05 26.60
CA LYS A 27 20.42 -33.52 27.67
C LYS A 27 20.79 -32.04 27.40
N ILE A 28 21.04 -31.33 28.49
CA ILE A 28 21.80 -30.08 28.63
C ILE A 28 22.98 -29.97 27.64
N PHE A 29 23.17 -28.78 27.05
CA PHE A 29 24.50 -28.29 26.66
C PHE A 29 24.68 -26.83 27.11
N THR A 30 25.77 -26.58 27.83
CA THR A 30 26.25 -25.27 28.29
C THR A 30 27.32 -24.73 27.34
N GLN A 31 27.86 -23.54 27.64
CA GLN A 31 29.03 -22.89 27.01
C GLN A 31 28.76 -22.15 25.68
N ILE A 32 29.39 -21.00 25.37
CA ILE A 32 30.35 -20.16 26.11
C ILE A 32 30.05 -18.67 25.84
N SER A 33 30.24 -17.83 26.86
CA SER A 33 30.23 -16.37 26.73
C SER A 33 31.58 -15.85 26.23
N HIS A 34 31.66 -15.27 25.03
CA HIS A 34 32.86 -14.57 24.58
C HIS A 34 32.88 -13.12 25.08
N THR A 35 33.63 -12.88 26.15
CA THR A 35 34.08 -11.55 26.55
C THR A 35 35.27 -11.13 25.69
N TYR A 36 35.14 -10.02 24.96
CA TYR A 36 36.29 -9.37 24.32
C TYR A 36 37.05 -8.54 25.37
N HIS A 37 38.22 -9.04 25.81
CA HIS A 37 39.27 -8.23 26.40
C HIS A 37 40.33 -7.95 25.32
N SER A 38 40.40 -6.71 24.83
CA SER A 38 41.56 -6.25 24.06
C SER A 38 42.51 -5.53 25.02
N ASN A 39 43.71 -6.09 25.18
CA ASN A 39 44.71 -5.57 26.11
C ASN A 39 45.29 -4.22 25.68
N MET A 40 45.77 -3.48 26.68
CA MET A 40 46.62 -2.30 26.48
C MET A 40 47.88 -2.68 25.68
N VAL A 41 48.21 -1.88 24.67
CA VAL A 41 49.55 -1.87 24.06
C VAL A 41 50.20 -0.53 24.39
N ILE A 42 51.18 -0.57 25.29
CA ILE A 42 52.00 0.58 25.64
C ILE A 42 52.98 0.85 24.50
N LYS A 43 53.03 2.09 24.01
CA LYS A 43 54.03 2.54 23.04
C LYS A 43 55.37 2.74 23.74
N THR A 44 56.43 2.09 23.26
CA THR A 44 57.82 2.39 23.64
C THR A 44 58.65 2.72 22.40
N LEU A 45 59.59 3.65 22.58
CA LEU A 45 60.51 4.16 21.57
C LEU A 45 61.71 3.20 21.41
N PRO A 46 62.32 3.09 20.21
CA PRO A 46 63.66 2.53 20.06
C PRO A 46 64.73 3.63 20.09
N ILE A 47 65.73 3.47 20.96
CA ILE A 47 67.04 4.12 20.88
C ILE A 47 68.05 3.00 20.52
N PRO A 48 68.98 3.19 19.57
CA PRO A 48 69.91 2.13 19.18
C PRO A 48 70.99 1.90 20.23
N SER A 49 71.26 0.63 20.54
CA SER A 49 72.43 0.19 21.31
C SER A 49 73.49 -0.41 20.36
N THR A 50 74.72 0.06 20.51
CA THR A 50 75.88 -0.43 19.75
C THR A 50 76.70 -1.37 20.63
N THR A 51 76.79 -2.65 20.29
CA THR A 51 77.78 -3.57 20.88
C THR A 51 78.44 -4.48 19.87
N ILE A 52 79.74 -4.66 20.10
CA ILE A 52 80.74 -5.41 19.34
C ILE A 52 80.61 -6.92 19.62
N PRO A 53 80.99 -7.80 18.68
CA PRO A 53 81.57 -9.10 19.00
C PRO A 53 83.09 -9.12 18.76
N VAL A 54 83.82 -9.76 19.68
CA VAL A 54 85.29 -9.82 19.76
C VAL A 54 85.77 -11.25 19.48
N ASN A 55 87.07 -11.40 19.20
CA ASN A 55 87.88 -12.63 19.08
C ASN A 55 87.95 -13.24 17.66
N SER A 56 89.10 -13.78 17.23
CA SER A 56 90.21 -14.33 18.03
C SER A 56 91.61 -14.21 17.39
N GLN A 57 92.63 -14.01 18.23
CA GLN A 57 94.01 -14.58 18.15
C GLN A 57 94.89 -14.24 16.90
N LEU A 58 96.23 -14.24 16.89
CA LEU A 58 97.36 -14.23 17.84
C LEU A 58 98.58 -13.71 17.02
N GLY A 59 99.65 -13.09 17.54
CA GLY A 59 99.98 -12.68 18.91
C GLY A 59 101.50 -12.79 19.16
N SER A 60 102.24 -11.68 19.22
CA SER A 60 103.69 -11.69 19.47
C SER A 60 104.17 -10.47 20.29
N LEU A 61 104.90 -10.80 21.35
CA LEU A 61 105.45 -9.93 22.38
C LEU A 61 106.50 -8.95 21.82
N ILE A 62 106.45 -7.69 22.28
CA ILE A 62 107.63 -6.81 22.35
C ILE A 62 107.74 -6.33 23.80
N THR A 63 108.81 -6.75 24.47
CA THR A 63 109.11 -6.45 25.87
C THR A 63 109.77 -5.08 26.03
N CYS A 64 109.36 -4.34 27.06
CA CYS A 64 110.07 -3.15 27.52
C CYS A 64 111.45 -3.53 28.05
N LEU A 65 112.49 -2.82 27.61
CA LEU A 65 113.77 -2.75 28.33
C LEU A 65 114.20 -1.29 28.47
N LEU A 66 114.23 -0.83 29.72
CA LEU A 66 114.91 0.38 30.14
C LEU A 66 116.42 0.20 29.89
N VAL A 67 117.04 1.11 29.14
CA VAL A 67 118.50 1.16 29.01
C VAL A 67 119.02 2.43 29.66
N SER A 68 119.71 2.19 30.77
CA SER A 68 120.52 3.11 31.58
C SER A 68 121.33 4.14 30.80
N CYS A 69 121.38 5.38 31.31
CA CYS A 69 122.40 6.36 30.94
C CYS A 69 123.80 5.88 31.40
N PRO A 70 124.80 5.75 30.50
CA PRO A 70 126.18 5.52 30.92
C PRO A 70 126.82 6.81 31.47
N PRO A 71 127.69 6.74 32.49
CA PRO A 71 128.27 7.92 33.13
C PRO A 71 129.48 8.47 32.35
N VAL A 72 129.78 9.75 32.64
CA VAL A 72 130.95 10.51 32.17
C VAL A 72 132.25 9.69 32.28
N ARG A 73 132.93 9.49 31.15
CA ARG A 73 134.35 9.08 31.12
C ARG A 73 135.22 10.23 30.62
N ARG A 74 136.42 10.29 31.19
CA ARG A 74 137.34 11.44 31.15
C ARG A 74 138.02 11.59 29.79
N LEU A 75 138.47 12.80 29.50
CA LEU A 75 139.40 13.11 28.42
C LEU A 75 140.65 12.22 28.53
N PRO A 76 141.11 11.58 27.44
CA PRO A 76 142.44 10.97 27.37
C PRO A 76 143.51 12.04 27.16
N ASP A 77 144.66 11.85 27.80
CA ASP A 77 145.83 12.72 27.68
C ASP A 77 146.42 12.70 26.26
N ALA A 78 147.14 13.77 25.91
CA ALA A 78 147.67 13.96 24.57
C ALA A 78 148.93 13.10 24.30
N THR A 79 148.76 11.88 23.75
CA THR A 79 149.65 11.27 22.72
C THR A 79 149.16 9.87 22.29
N ALA A 80 148.63 9.71 21.07
CA ALA A 80 148.64 8.46 20.28
C ALA A 80 148.00 8.65 18.89
N LEU A 81 148.72 9.26 17.94
CA LEU A 81 148.34 9.31 16.52
C LEU A 81 149.14 8.27 15.73
N ARG A 82 148.49 7.21 15.22
CA ARG A 82 148.88 6.42 14.03
C ARG A 82 147.79 5.40 13.68
N ASP A 83 147.44 5.39 12.39
CA ASP A 83 146.72 4.37 11.60
C ASP A 83 145.45 4.89 10.89
N MET A 84 145.54 5.08 9.57
CA MET A 84 144.43 5.45 8.68
C MET A 84 144.56 4.74 7.32
N CYS A 85 143.42 4.43 6.69
CA CYS A 85 143.32 3.80 5.36
C CYS A 85 142.42 4.65 4.44
N ILE A 86 142.68 4.68 3.13
CA ILE A 86 142.05 5.59 2.15
C ILE A 86 141.41 4.80 1.00
N ILE A 87 140.19 5.18 0.58
CA ILE A 87 139.36 4.53 -0.45
C ILE A 87 139.18 5.46 -1.67
N THR A 88 139.02 4.93 -2.88
CA THR A 88 138.95 5.71 -4.13
C THR A 88 137.53 6.08 -4.60
N LYS A 89 137.43 7.09 -5.49
CA LYS A 89 136.16 7.66 -5.99
C LYS A 89 135.40 6.75 -6.97
N SER A 90 136.12 5.87 -7.68
CA SER A 90 135.53 4.83 -8.54
C SER A 90 134.64 3.89 -7.72
N ASP A 91 135.18 3.42 -6.60
CA ASP A 91 134.50 2.47 -5.72
C ASP A 91 133.26 3.11 -5.08
N MET A 92 133.34 4.39 -4.69
CA MET A 92 132.18 5.14 -4.18
C MET A 92 131.02 5.21 -5.18
N ASN A 93 131.27 5.52 -6.46
CA ASN A 93 130.19 5.57 -7.45
C ASN A 93 129.58 4.18 -7.71
N ARG A 94 130.41 3.13 -7.81
CA ARG A 94 129.94 1.74 -7.93
C ARG A 94 129.12 1.31 -6.72
N ILE A 95 129.49 1.76 -5.51
CA ILE A 95 128.73 1.55 -4.27
C ILE A 95 127.38 2.28 -4.33
N TYR A 96 127.34 3.56 -4.71
CA TYR A 96 126.09 4.32 -4.83
C TYR A 96 125.11 3.72 -5.87
N GLU A 97 125.59 3.29 -7.04
CA GLU A 97 124.71 2.73 -8.07
C GLU A 97 124.11 1.38 -7.65
N ASN A 98 124.88 0.53 -6.97
CA ASN A 98 124.42 -0.76 -6.47
C ASN A 98 123.50 -0.63 -5.24
N LEU A 99 123.77 0.33 -4.33
CA LEU A 99 122.88 0.65 -3.22
C LEU A 99 121.48 1.08 -3.71
N ASN A 100 121.43 1.89 -4.77
CA ASN A 100 120.19 2.49 -5.26
C ASN A 100 119.45 1.63 -6.32
N ARG A 101 119.95 0.44 -6.67
CA ARG A 101 119.30 -0.47 -7.63
C ARG A 101 117.88 -0.87 -7.17
N ARG A 102 117.75 -1.27 -5.90
CA ARG A 102 116.46 -1.63 -5.26
C ARG A 102 115.45 -0.48 -5.18
N GLN A 103 115.88 0.77 -5.32
CA GLN A 103 114.98 1.93 -5.35
C GLN A 103 114.48 2.15 -6.78
N ARG A 104 115.39 2.21 -7.77
CA ARG A 104 115.02 2.33 -9.18
C ARG A 104 114.07 1.23 -9.67
N ASP A 105 114.30 -0.03 -9.29
CA ASP A 105 113.40 -1.12 -9.65
C ASP A 105 111.99 -0.94 -9.05
N LYS A 106 111.87 -0.38 -7.82
CA LYS A 106 110.58 -0.07 -7.18
C LYS A 106 109.88 1.13 -7.81
N ASP A 107 110.64 2.15 -8.20
CA ASP A 107 110.10 3.36 -8.82
C ASP A 107 109.62 3.08 -10.24
N ALA A 108 110.33 2.24 -11.00
CA ALA A 108 109.88 1.74 -12.31
C ALA A 108 108.59 0.92 -12.20
N ILE A 109 108.51 -0.03 -11.24
CA ILE A 109 107.28 -0.78 -10.97
C ILE A 109 106.14 0.16 -10.53
N ARG A 110 106.43 1.21 -9.75
CA ARG A 110 105.43 2.20 -9.35
C ARG A 110 104.89 2.98 -10.55
N GLN A 111 105.77 3.48 -11.41
CA GLN A 111 105.38 4.19 -12.64
C GLN A 111 104.58 3.30 -13.58
N GLU A 112 104.94 2.03 -13.74
CA GLU A 112 104.18 1.07 -14.55
C GLU A 112 102.79 0.81 -13.95
N MET A 113 102.69 0.71 -12.62
CA MET A 113 101.40 0.56 -11.91
C MET A 113 100.54 1.83 -11.97
N GLU A 114 101.14 3.01 -11.95
CA GLU A 114 100.45 4.30 -12.13
C GLU A 114 99.95 4.44 -13.57
N GLN A 115 100.76 4.15 -14.58
CA GLN A 115 100.33 4.11 -15.98
C GLN A 115 99.23 3.08 -16.23
N LYS A 116 99.29 1.89 -15.61
CA LYS A 116 98.21 0.90 -15.67
C LYS A 116 96.93 1.38 -15.00
N LYS A 117 97.02 2.11 -13.88
CA LYS A 117 95.85 2.75 -13.25
C LYS A 117 95.27 3.84 -14.13
N GLU A 118 96.08 4.75 -14.69
CA GLU A 118 95.62 5.77 -15.63
C GLU A 118 94.95 5.16 -16.87
N MET A 119 95.52 4.10 -17.44
CA MET A 119 94.90 3.38 -18.56
C MET A 119 93.59 2.69 -18.17
N LEU A 120 93.50 2.12 -16.96
CA LEU A 120 92.25 1.56 -16.43
C LEU A 120 91.21 2.66 -16.15
N GLU A 121 91.61 3.83 -15.67
CA GLU A 121 90.74 4.99 -15.44
C GLU A 121 90.21 5.55 -16.76
N ARG A 122 91.08 5.73 -17.78
CA ARG A 122 90.65 6.13 -19.14
C ARG A 122 89.73 5.07 -19.76
N SER A 123 90.05 3.78 -19.63
CA SER A 123 89.22 2.68 -20.13
C SER A 123 87.86 2.59 -19.43
N THR A 124 87.81 2.78 -18.11
CA THR A 124 86.55 2.80 -17.35
C THR A 124 85.73 4.06 -17.59
N GLN A 125 86.35 5.21 -17.84
CA GLN A 125 85.66 6.42 -18.31
C GLN A 125 84.99 6.18 -19.66
N ILE A 126 85.74 5.68 -20.66
CA ILE A 126 85.21 5.34 -21.98
C ILE A 126 84.09 4.29 -21.88
N THR A 127 84.24 3.27 -21.04
CA THR A 127 83.25 2.19 -20.86
C THR A 127 81.98 2.65 -20.14
N LYS A 128 82.01 3.72 -19.32
CA LYS A 128 80.80 4.26 -18.67
C LYS A 128 79.82 4.83 -19.68
N ASP A 129 80.32 5.51 -20.71
CA ASP A 129 79.50 6.16 -21.73
C ASP A 129 79.07 5.20 -22.86
N TRP A 130 79.51 3.93 -22.81
CA TRP A 130 79.11 2.92 -23.81
C TRP A 130 77.63 2.55 -23.67
N PRO A 131 76.81 2.80 -24.70
CA PRO A 131 75.35 2.64 -24.60
C PRO A 131 74.90 1.17 -24.53
N ASN A 132 75.79 0.19 -24.66
CA ASN A 132 75.47 -1.24 -24.69
C ASN A 132 76.18 -2.05 -23.59
N THR A 133 76.56 -1.43 -22.47
CA THR A 133 77.04 -2.19 -21.30
C THR A 133 75.90 -2.89 -20.56
N PHE A 134 76.16 -4.07 -20.00
CA PHE A 134 75.16 -4.81 -19.21
C PHE A 134 74.62 -4.00 -18.02
N ALA A 135 75.49 -3.22 -17.36
CA ALA A 135 75.11 -2.32 -16.27
C ALA A 135 74.17 -1.20 -16.74
N GLY A 136 74.52 -0.49 -17.83
CA GLY A 136 73.65 0.54 -18.40
C GLY A 136 72.33 -0.05 -18.94
N ASP A 137 72.33 -1.28 -19.44
CA ASP A 137 71.12 -1.94 -19.91
C ASP A 137 70.19 -2.38 -18.76
N GLN A 138 70.75 -2.84 -17.64
CA GLN A 138 69.99 -3.03 -16.40
C GLN A 138 69.45 -1.69 -15.86
N GLU A 139 70.26 -0.63 -15.82
CA GLU A 139 69.82 0.68 -15.36
C GLU A 139 68.68 1.22 -16.22
N ARG A 140 68.78 1.15 -17.56
CA ARG A 140 67.69 1.54 -18.46
C ARG A 140 66.43 0.70 -18.26
N LYS A 141 66.55 -0.62 -18.01
CA LYS A 141 65.39 -1.48 -17.67
C LYS A 141 64.76 -1.04 -16.34
N LEU A 142 65.56 -0.67 -15.35
CA LEU A 142 65.11 -0.21 -14.04
C LEU A 142 64.47 1.20 -14.12
N GLN A 143 65.04 2.11 -14.90
CA GLN A 143 64.47 3.42 -15.21
C GLN A 143 63.14 3.29 -15.99
N ARG A 144 63.09 2.45 -17.04
CA ARG A 144 61.84 2.14 -17.78
C ARG A 144 60.77 1.56 -16.87
N LYS A 145 61.14 0.64 -15.97
CA LYS A 145 60.23 0.08 -14.96
C LYS A 145 59.71 1.18 -14.02
N LYS A 146 60.59 2.04 -13.48
CA LYS A 146 60.21 3.20 -12.65
C LYS A 146 59.36 4.25 -13.39
N ILE A 147 59.50 4.39 -14.70
CA ILE A 147 58.64 5.27 -15.52
C ILE A 147 57.27 4.63 -15.66
N ARG A 148 57.21 3.35 -16.06
CA ARG A 148 55.95 2.61 -16.18
C ARG A 148 55.17 2.53 -14.86
N GLU A 149 55.85 2.27 -13.75
CA GLU A 149 55.24 2.23 -12.42
C GLU A 149 54.67 3.59 -12.02
N ARG A 150 55.37 4.70 -12.30
CA ARG A 150 54.82 6.06 -12.09
C ARG A 150 53.63 6.35 -12.99
N GLU A 151 53.69 6.01 -14.27
CA GLU A 151 52.54 6.16 -15.19
C GLU A 151 51.33 5.30 -14.78
N GLU A 152 51.57 4.10 -14.21
CA GLU A 152 50.52 3.23 -13.66
C GLU A 152 49.94 3.81 -12.35
N GLU A 153 50.76 4.39 -11.48
CA GLU A 153 50.32 5.06 -10.25
C GLU A 153 49.55 6.36 -10.53
N GLU A 154 50.02 7.20 -11.46
CA GLU A 154 49.34 8.42 -11.91
C GLU A 154 47.95 8.10 -12.51
N LYS A 155 47.84 7.02 -13.30
CA LYS A 155 46.54 6.54 -13.82
C LYS A 155 45.61 6.06 -12.71
N ARG A 156 46.12 5.39 -11.67
CA ARG A 156 45.31 4.98 -10.51
C ARG A 156 44.83 6.19 -9.72
N GLN A 157 45.70 7.15 -9.44
CA GLN A 157 45.34 8.39 -8.75
C GLN A 157 44.27 9.18 -9.53
N LEU A 158 44.35 9.21 -10.87
CA LEU A 158 43.32 9.84 -11.70
C LEU A 158 41.97 9.11 -11.58
N LEU A 159 41.97 7.78 -11.62
CA LEU A 159 40.76 6.96 -11.43
C LEU A 159 40.16 7.14 -10.03
N ASP A 160 40.99 7.13 -8.97
CA ASP A 160 40.54 7.36 -7.59
C ASP A 160 39.86 8.74 -7.45
N LEU A 161 40.42 9.78 -8.10
CA LEU A 161 39.84 11.13 -8.13
C LEU A 161 38.55 11.22 -8.97
N GLU A 162 38.40 10.41 -10.02
CA GLU A 162 37.17 10.31 -10.81
C GLU A 162 36.07 9.55 -10.04
N GLU A 163 36.42 8.44 -9.39
CA GLU A 163 35.52 7.69 -8.52
C GLU A 163 35.06 8.51 -7.30
N GLU A 164 35.95 9.29 -6.67
CA GLU A 164 35.60 10.19 -5.57
C GLU A 164 34.62 11.28 -6.03
N LYS A 165 34.86 11.91 -7.19
CA LYS A 165 33.92 12.88 -7.78
C LYS A 165 32.55 12.26 -8.03
N LEU A 166 32.49 11.10 -8.68
CA LEU A 166 31.25 10.39 -9.00
C LEU A 166 30.53 9.91 -7.72
N ALA A 167 31.27 9.49 -6.69
CA ALA A 167 30.71 9.19 -5.38
C ALA A 167 30.16 10.44 -4.66
N ALA A 168 30.86 11.57 -4.73
CA ALA A 168 30.41 12.85 -4.17
C ALA A 168 29.17 13.38 -4.89
N GLU A 169 29.10 13.25 -6.22
CA GLU A 169 27.94 13.60 -7.05
C GLU A 169 26.73 12.72 -6.71
N ARG A 170 26.87 11.38 -6.71
CA ARG A 170 25.80 10.47 -6.26
C ARG A 170 25.34 10.80 -4.84
N ARG A 171 26.26 11.06 -3.91
CA ARG A 171 25.92 11.46 -2.54
C ARG A 171 25.14 12.78 -2.52
N ARG A 172 25.52 13.76 -3.34
CA ARG A 172 24.79 15.02 -3.49
C ARG A 172 23.39 14.80 -4.04
N GLU A 173 23.23 13.99 -5.09
CA GLU A 173 21.92 13.63 -5.66
C GLU A 173 21.01 12.93 -4.63
N TYR A 174 21.53 11.96 -3.89
CA TYR A 174 20.77 11.30 -2.82
C TYR A 174 20.36 12.28 -1.71
N LEU A 175 21.23 13.22 -1.34
CA LEU A 175 20.92 14.27 -0.36
C LEU A 175 19.86 15.24 -0.88
N GLU A 176 19.95 15.70 -2.13
CA GLU A 176 18.92 16.57 -2.73
C GLU A 176 17.58 15.85 -2.87
N LYS A 177 17.57 14.59 -3.31
CA LYS A 177 16.35 13.77 -3.37
C LYS A 177 15.73 13.55 -1.98
N ALA A 178 16.56 13.34 -0.95
CA ALA A 178 16.09 13.22 0.43
C ALA A 178 15.52 14.55 0.97
N LYS A 179 16.16 15.69 0.66
CA LYS A 179 15.63 17.04 0.99
C LYS A 179 14.28 17.28 0.32
N GLN A 180 14.17 17.04 -0.99
CA GLN A 180 12.92 17.18 -1.75
C GLN A 180 11.81 16.28 -1.17
N THR A 181 12.12 15.02 -0.89
CA THR A 181 11.17 14.07 -0.29
C THR A 181 10.72 14.52 1.10
N ARG A 182 11.65 14.98 1.96
CA ARG A 182 11.32 15.54 3.28
C ARG A 182 10.41 16.77 3.17
N TYR A 183 10.72 17.68 2.23
CA TYR A 183 9.94 18.90 1.97
C TYR A 183 8.52 18.57 1.52
N TYR A 184 8.34 17.74 0.49
CA TYR A 184 7.02 17.32 -0.01
C TYR A 184 6.23 16.50 1.01
N ASN A 185 6.89 15.79 1.91
CA ASN A 185 6.23 15.08 3.00
C ASN A 185 5.73 15.98 4.14
N THR A 186 6.02 17.28 4.16
CA THR A 186 5.45 18.20 5.16
C THR A 186 3.95 18.40 4.93
N ASP A 187 3.18 18.53 6.02
CA ASP A 187 1.71 18.58 5.94
C ASP A 187 1.20 19.82 5.19
N ARG A 188 1.90 20.95 5.30
CA ARG A 188 1.59 22.20 4.57
C ARG A 188 1.66 22.01 3.05
N ILE A 189 2.67 21.27 2.59
CA ILE A 189 2.89 21.02 1.16
C ILE A 189 1.97 19.92 0.65
N ARG A 190 1.73 18.86 1.43
CA ARG A 190 0.70 17.86 1.11
C ARG A 190 -0.69 18.49 0.95
N THR A 191 -1.02 19.47 1.81
CA THR A 191 -2.27 20.24 1.72
C THR A 191 -2.30 21.09 0.44
N PHE A 192 -1.21 21.80 0.13
CA PHE A 192 -1.09 22.58 -1.12
C PHE A 192 -1.16 21.70 -2.39
N HIS A 193 -0.52 20.53 -2.39
CA HIS A 193 -0.62 19.55 -3.48
C HIS A 193 -2.02 18.98 -3.63
N SER A 194 -2.79 18.86 -2.54
CA SER A 194 -4.21 18.47 -2.62
C SER A 194 -5.08 19.55 -3.27
N SER A 195 -4.79 20.84 -3.04
CA SER A 195 -5.45 21.94 -3.77
C SER A 195 -5.00 22.05 -5.23
N LEU A 196 -3.73 21.79 -5.52
CA LEU A 196 -3.21 21.68 -6.91
C LEU A 196 -3.94 20.57 -7.67
N LEU A 197 -4.12 19.39 -7.07
CA LEU A 197 -4.90 18.31 -7.68
C LEU A 197 -6.36 18.75 -7.97
N LEU A 198 -6.96 19.54 -7.08
CA LEU A 198 -8.29 20.08 -7.29
C LEU A 198 -8.34 21.07 -8.48
N THR A 199 -7.30 21.86 -8.74
CA THR A 199 -7.26 22.76 -9.92
C THR A 199 -7.28 21.96 -11.22
N GLU A 200 -6.56 20.84 -11.28
CA GLU A 200 -6.56 19.94 -12.45
C GLU A 200 -7.94 19.30 -12.66
N VAL A 201 -8.56 18.80 -11.59
CA VAL A 201 -9.90 18.19 -11.63
C VAL A 201 -10.97 19.21 -12.08
N LEU A 202 -10.85 20.48 -11.67
CA LEU A 202 -11.73 21.54 -12.16
C LEU A 202 -11.54 21.77 -13.67
N LYS A 203 -10.30 21.77 -14.17
CA LYS A 203 -10.02 21.91 -15.61
C LYS A 203 -10.53 20.72 -16.43
N GLU A 204 -10.34 19.50 -15.94
CA GLU A 204 -10.95 18.30 -16.53
C GLU A 204 -12.47 18.40 -16.57
N ARG A 205 -13.08 18.95 -15.51
CA ARG A 205 -14.54 19.12 -15.44
C ARG A 205 -15.06 20.14 -16.45
N GLU A 206 -14.35 21.24 -16.68
CA GLU A 206 -14.66 22.18 -17.77
C GLU A 206 -14.65 21.48 -19.13
N MET A 207 -13.58 20.73 -19.42
CA MET A 207 -13.45 19.98 -20.68
C MET A 207 -14.57 18.95 -20.86
N GLN A 208 -14.98 18.24 -19.81
CA GLN A 208 -16.14 17.34 -19.83
C GLN A 208 -17.45 18.07 -20.12
N VAL A 209 -17.65 19.26 -19.54
CA VAL A 209 -18.85 20.08 -19.76
C VAL A 209 -18.88 20.62 -21.18
N GLU A 210 -17.76 21.08 -21.73
CA GLU A 210 -17.64 21.47 -23.14
C GLU A 210 -17.91 20.31 -24.10
N MET A 211 -17.29 19.14 -23.84
CA MET A 211 -17.52 17.94 -24.64
C MET A 211 -19.01 17.54 -24.62
N LYS A 212 -19.66 17.60 -23.44
CA LYS A 212 -21.09 17.32 -23.33
C LYS A 212 -21.93 18.33 -24.11
N LYS A 213 -21.62 19.63 -24.06
CA LYS A 213 -22.29 20.66 -24.86
C LYS A 213 -22.15 20.41 -26.37
N ARG A 214 -20.95 20.03 -26.85
CA ARG A 214 -20.71 19.69 -28.26
C ARG A 214 -21.48 18.44 -28.69
N MET A 215 -21.50 17.38 -27.85
CA MET A 215 -22.31 16.18 -28.13
C MET A 215 -23.81 16.49 -28.19
N GLU A 216 -24.30 17.35 -27.30
CA GLU A 216 -25.69 17.81 -27.28
C GLU A 216 -26.04 18.60 -28.54
N GLN A 217 -25.17 19.52 -28.98
CA GLN A 217 -25.32 20.24 -30.25
C GLN A 217 -25.36 19.28 -31.45
N MET A 218 -24.49 18.26 -31.50
CA MET A 218 -24.49 17.26 -32.57
C MET A 218 -25.77 16.41 -32.59
N ARG A 219 -26.31 16.06 -31.42
CA ARG A 219 -27.62 15.37 -31.31
C ARG A 219 -28.73 16.25 -31.86
N GLN A 220 -28.81 17.50 -31.40
CA GLN A 220 -29.80 18.47 -31.89
C GLN A 220 -29.70 18.68 -33.41
N THR A 221 -28.52 18.69 -34.01
CA THR A 221 -28.40 18.72 -35.48
C THR A 221 -28.90 17.44 -36.15
N SER A 222 -28.60 16.27 -35.58
CA SER A 222 -29.08 14.97 -36.09
C SER A 222 -30.61 14.87 -36.01
N ASP A 223 -31.19 15.20 -34.87
CA ASP A 223 -32.63 15.16 -34.61
C ASP A 223 -33.38 16.11 -35.57
N ASN A 224 -32.81 17.29 -35.84
CA ASN A 224 -33.35 18.24 -36.81
C ASN A 224 -33.29 17.72 -38.26
N ASP A 225 -32.23 16.99 -38.63
CA ASP A 225 -32.12 16.41 -39.97
C ASP A 225 -33.00 15.16 -40.15
N GLU A 226 -33.21 14.37 -39.09
CA GLU A 226 -34.21 13.30 -39.07
C GLU A 226 -35.63 13.85 -39.20
N LEU A 227 -35.95 14.95 -38.50
CA LEU A 227 -37.25 15.63 -38.60
C LEU A 227 -37.51 16.13 -40.02
N LYS A 228 -36.52 16.73 -40.70
CA LYS A 228 -36.63 17.14 -42.11
C LYS A 228 -36.91 15.94 -43.03
N ARG A 229 -36.15 14.84 -42.88
CA ARG A 229 -36.37 13.61 -43.67
C ARG A 229 -37.77 13.03 -43.47
N PHE A 230 -38.29 13.10 -42.23
CA PHE A 230 -39.66 12.67 -41.95
C PHE A 230 -40.70 13.57 -42.62
N GLN A 231 -40.51 14.90 -42.59
CA GLN A 231 -41.35 15.87 -43.30
C GLN A 231 -41.33 15.62 -44.82
N GLU A 232 -40.15 15.48 -45.43
CA GLU A 232 -39.98 15.17 -46.86
C GLU A 232 -40.67 13.85 -47.24
N ALA A 233 -40.52 12.80 -46.43
CA ALA A 233 -41.19 11.52 -46.65
C ALA A 233 -42.71 11.61 -46.55
N GLN A 234 -43.24 12.42 -45.62
CA GLN A 234 -44.67 12.66 -45.47
C GLN A 234 -45.22 13.49 -46.64
N GLU A 235 -44.51 14.53 -47.10
CA GLU A 235 -44.89 15.29 -48.30
C GLU A 235 -44.90 14.43 -49.57
N GLN A 236 -43.93 13.53 -49.73
CA GLN A 236 -43.91 12.56 -50.82
C GLN A 236 -45.09 11.58 -50.73
N PHE A 237 -45.40 11.05 -49.54
CA PHE A 237 -46.56 10.19 -49.32
C PHE A 237 -47.85 10.90 -49.74
N ASP A 238 -48.09 12.11 -49.20
CA ASP A 238 -49.24 12.95 -49.53
C ASP A 238 -49.37 13.22 -51.03
N LYS A 239 -48.26 13.51 -51.70
CA LYS A 239 -48.24 13.71 -53.15
C LYS A 239 -48.66 12.44 -53.89
N THR A 240 -48.13 11.27 -53.52
CA THR A 240 -48.51 10.00 -54.18
C THR A 240 -49.97 9.62 -53.91
N GLU A 241 -50.53 9.90 -52.74
CA GLU A 241 -51.95 9.68 -52.45
C GLU A 241 -52.84 10.66 -53.25
N ARG A 242 -52.46 11.93 -53.35
CA ARG A 242 -53.15 12.90 -54.22
C ARG A 242 -53.17 12.42 -55.68
N GLU A 243 -52.04 11.92 -56.20
CA GLU A 243 -51.95 11.37 -57.56
C GLU A 243 -52.80 10.09 -57.75
N LYS A 244 -52.76 9.15 -56.80
CA LYS A 244 -53.61 7.93 -56.84
C LYS A 244 -55.09 8.27 -56.79
N ASN A 245 -55.50 9.20 -55.93
CA ASN A 245 -56.89 9.60 -55.80
C ASN A 245 -57.36 10.41 -57.03
N ALA A 246 -56.49 11.21 -57.64
CA ALA A 246 -56.77 11.84 -58.94
C ALA A 246 -56.92 10.80 -60.08
N LYS A 247 -56.09 9.75 -60.12
CA LYS A 247 -56.25 8.64 -61.09
C LYS A 247 -57.58 7.91 -60.90
N ARG A 248 -57.90 7.48 -59.68
CA ARG A 248 -59.20 6.88 -59.33
C ARG A 248 -60.38 7.77 -59.67
N ALA A 249 -60.25 9.09 -59.51
CA ALA A 249 -61.31 10.04 -59.87
C ALA A 249 -61.53 10.11 -61.39
N LYS A 250 -60.46 10.09 -62.20
CA LYS A 250 -60.54 9.99 -63.66
C LYS A 250 -61.17 8.68 -64.10
N GLU A 251 -60.69 7.54 -63.59
CA GLU A 251 -61.23 6.21 -63.89
C GLU A 251 -62.74 6.12 -63.61
N ARG A 252 -63.21 6.68 -62.48
CA ARG A 252 -64.65 6.77 -62.17
C ARG A 252 -65.42 7.65 -63.16
N ALA A 253 -64.84 8.78 -63.58
CA ALA A 253 -65.45 9.67 -64.57
C ALA A 253 -65.56 8.98 -65.94
N ASP A 254 -64.49 8.32 -66.40
CA ASP A 254 -64.45 7.58 -67.66
C ASP A 254 -65.45 6.41 -67.65
N LEU A 255 -65.53 5.67 -66.54
CA LEU A 255 -66.52 4.60 -66.34
C LEU A 255 -67.96 5.13 -66.31
N ALA A 256 -68.20 6.29 -65.70
CA ALA A 256 -69.52 6.95 -65.73
C ALA A 256 -69.91 7.39 -67.15
N GLN A 257 -68.98 7.95 -67.93
CA GLN A 257 -69.19 8.27 -69.35
C GLN A 257 -69.47 7.01 -70.17
N TYR A 258 -68.72 5.92 -69.94
CA TYR A 258 -68.97 4.64 -70.59
C TYR A 258 -70.37 4.09 -70.28
N HIS A 259 -70.80 4.12 -69.02
CA HIS A 259 -72.18 3.72 -68.66
C HIS A 259 -73.25 4.61 -69.31
N LEU A 260 -73.00 5.92 -69.43
CA LEU A 260 -73.90 6.84 -70.13
C LEU A 260 -74.03 6.47 -71.63
N THR A 261 -72.93 6.15 -72.31
CA THR A 261 -72.98 5.70 -73.71
C THR A 261 -73.70 4.34 -73.87
N GLN A 262 -73.51 3.41 -72.93
CA GLN A 262 -74.23 2.13 -72.90
C GLN A 262 -75.75 2.31 -72.70
N ILE A 263 -76.16 3.19 -71.78
CA ILE A 263 -77.57 3.54 -71.57
C ILE A 263 -78.17 4.14 -72.84
N ASN A 264 -77.46 5.06 -73.49
CA ASN A 264 -77.92 5.68 -74.73
C ASN A 264 -78.02 4.66 -75.88
N ARG A 265 -77.06 3.73 -76.02
CA ARG A 265 -77.14 2.64 -76.99
C ARG A 265 -78.33 1.70 -76.74
N ARG A 266 -78.64 1.38 -75.47
CA ARG A 266 -79.84 0.60 -75.14
C ARG A 266 -81.13 1.36 -75.48
N LYS A 267 -81.19 2.67 -75.21
CA LYS A 267 -82.32 3.52 -75.60
C LYS A 267 -82.51 3.55 -77.12
N THR A 268 -81.45 3.70 -77.92
CA THR A 268 -81.57 3.69 -79.38
C THR A 268 -82.02 2.33 -79.92
N HIS A 269 -81.53 1.21 -79.36
CA HIS A 269 -82.02 -0.12 -79.72
C HIS A 269 -83.50 -0.30 -79.41
N TYR A 270 -83.94 0.06 -78.19
CA TYR A 270 -85.34 -0.02 -77.79
C TYR A 270 -86.26 0.84 -78.69
N ILE A 271 -85.81 2.01 -79.13
CA ILE A 271 -86.54 2.85 -80.09
C ILE A 271 -86.65 2.16 -81.45
N GLN A 272 -85.57 1.55 -81.96
CA GLN A 272 -85.58 0.80 -83.22
C GLN A 272 -86.48 -0.44 -83.15
N GLU A 273 -86.44 -1.18 -82.04
CA GLU A 273 -87.30 -2.33 -81.77
C GLU A 273 -88.78 -1.91 -81.76
N LYS A 274 -89.13 -0.84 -81.03
CA LYS A 274 -90.50 -0.27 -81.06
C LYS A 274 -90.92 0.30 -82.42
N GLN A 275 -89.99 0.62 -83.31
CA GLN A 275 -90.29 0.97 -84.70
C GLN A 275 -90.59 -0.28 -85.54
N ARG A 276 -89.84 -1.39 -85.35
CA ARG A 276 -90.13 -2.68 -85.97
C ARG A 276 -91.47 -3.25 -85.51
N ASP A 277 -91.75 -3.25 -84.21
CA ASP A 277 -93.05 -3.69 -83.65
C ASP A 277 -94.25 -3.00 -84.34
N ARG A 278 -94.12 -1.70 -84.65
CA ARG A 278 -95.17 -0.95 -85.36
C ARG A 278 -95.28 -1.38 -86.82
N GLN A 279 -94.14 -1.54 -87.52
CA GLN A 279 -94.12 -2.00 -88.90
C GLN A 279 -94.73 -3.41 -89.03
N GLU A 280 -94.32 -4.34 -88.16
CA GLU A 280 -94.91 -5.68 -88.08
C GLU A 280 -96.40 -5.62 -87.74
N GLY A 281 -96.81 -4.80 -86.77
CA GLY A 281 -98.23 -4.60 -86.41
C GLY A 281 -99.09 -4.06 -87.57
N ASP A 282 -98.53 -3.20 -88.42
CA ASP A 282 -99.21 -2.71 -89.63
C ASP A 282 -99.28 -3.79 -90.73
N GLU A 283 -98.24 -4.63 -90.91
CA GLU A 283 -98.30 -5.78 -91.81
C GLU A 283 -99.27 -6.87 -91.33
N TYR A 284 -99.32 -7.16 -90.02
CA TYR A 284 -100.32 -8.06 -89.44
C TYR A 284 -101.75 -7.56 -89.65
N ARG A 285 -101.98 -6.23 -89.60
CA ARG A 285 -103.30 -5.66 -89.92
C ARG A 285 -103.67 -5.90 -91.37
N ARG A 286 -102.77 -5.62 -92.32
CA ARG A 286 -102.98 -5.92 -93.75
C ARG A 286 -103.25 -7.41 -94.00
N LEU A 287 -102.54 -8.31 -93.32
CA LEU A 287 -102.73 -9.75 -93.43
C LEU A 287 -104.07 -10.21 -92.83
N ALA A 288 -104.50 -9.62 -91.71
CA ALA A 288 -105.79 -9.90 -91.09
C ALA A 288 -106.95 -9.43 -91.98
N ASP A 289 -106.87 -8.23 -92.56
CA ASP A 289 -107.86 -7.70 -93.51
C ASP A 289 -107.99 -8.62 -94.73
N LYS A 290 -106.86 -9.09 -95.29
CA LYS A 290 -106.84 -10.07 -96.39
C LYS A 290 -107.46 -11.40 -95.98
N SER A 291 -107.08 -11.94 -94.82
CA SER A 291 -107.60 -13.20 -94.29
C SER A 291 -109.12 -13.14 -94.03
N LEU A 292 -109.64 -11.97 -93.65
CA LEU A 292 -111.07 -11.74 -93.48
C LEU A 292 -111.83 -11.76 -94.81
N LEU A 293 -111.27 -11.18 -95.88
CA LEU A 293 -111.83 -11.27 -97.23
C LEU A 293 -111.88 -12.73 -97.71
N ASP A 294 -110.76 -13.45 -97.60
CA ASP A 294 -110.66 -14.88 -97.95
C ASP A 294 -111.67 -15.72 -97.13
N PHE A 295 -111.86 -15.40 -95.85
CA PHE A 295 -112.85 -16.06 -94.99
C PHE A 295 -114.30 -15.81 -95.45
N ILE A 296 -114.64 -14.58 -95.85
CA ILE A 296 -115.98 -14.24 -96.37
C ILE A 296 -116.27 -15.02 -97.66
N GLU A 297 -115.29 -15.16 -98.56
CA GLU A 297 -115.43 -16.00 -99.76
C GLU A 297 -115.59 -17.49 -99.42
N SER A 298 -114.78 -18.00 -98.49
CA SER A 298 -114.90 -19.39 -98.02
C SER A 298 -116.28 -19.66 -97.38
N MET A 299 -116.85 -18.69 -96.66
CA MET A 299 -118.18 -18.81 -96.05
C MET A 299 -119.31 -18.76 -97.09
N ARG A 300 -119.17 -17.98 -98.16
CA ARG A 300 -120.10 -18.01 -99.30
C ARG A 300 -120.11 -19.38 -99.98
N THR A 301 -118.93 -19.94 -100.29
CA THR A 301 -118.84 -21.27 -100.91
C THR A 301 -119.29 -22.40 -99.97
N ARG A 302 -119.01 -22.31 -98.67
CA ARG A 302 -119.46 -23.28 -97.66
C ARG A 302 -120.99 -23.27 -97.50
N LYS A 303 -121.66 -22.11 -97.49
CA LYS A 303 -123.12 -22.02 -97.46
C LYS A 303 -123.77 -22.66 -98.70
N LEU A 304 -123.16 -22.50 -99.87
CA LEU A 304 -123.62 -23.16 -101.11
C LEU A 304 -123.55 -24.69 -100.98
N LYS A 305 -122.41 -25.23 -100.54
CA LYS A 305 -122.23 -26.67 -100.28
C LYS A 305 -123.18 -27.18 -99.20
N GLN A 306 -123.39 -26.43 -98.11
CA GLN A 306 -124.23 -26.86 -97.00
C GLN A 306 -125.71 -27.03 -97.39
N LYS A 307 -126.24 -26.22 -98.34
CA LYS A 307 -127.56 -26.47 -98.92
C LYS A 307 -127.63 -27.83 -99.60
N GLN A 308 -126.66 -28.13 -100.47
CA GLN A 308 -126.55 -29.43 -101.16
C GLN A 308 -126.38 -30.60 -100.16
N THR A 309 -125.61 -30.41 -99.08
CA THR A 309 -125.44 -31.45 -98.05
C THR A 309 -126.71 -31.66 -97.23
N LYS A 310 -127.50 -30.63 -96.95
CA LYS A 310 -128.77 -30.77 -96.20
C LYS A 310 -129.78 -31.60 -97.00
N GLU A 311 -129.93 -31.32 -98.30
CA GLU A 311 -130.77 -32.10 -99.23
C GLU A 311 -130.37 -33.59 -99.32
N MET A 312 -129.12 -33.92 -99.00
CA MET A 312 -128.62 -35.29 -98.89
C MET A 312 -128.82 -35.89 -97.48
N TYR A 313 -128.66 -35.10 -96.42
CA TYR A 313 -128.76 -35.54 -95.04
C TYR A 313 -130.20 -35.85 -94.60
N ASP A 314 -131.17 -35.04 -95.05
CA ASP A 314 -132.58 -35.26 -94.71
C ASP A 314 -133.04 -36.65 -95.23
N LYS A 315 -132.55 -37.09 -96.41
CA LYS A 315 -132.74 -38.45 -96.96
C LYS A 315 -132.05 -39.57 -96.15
N ALA A 316 -131.01 -39.25 -95.38
CA ALA A 316 -130.25 -40.21 -94.59
C ALA A 316 -130.78 -40.38 -93.15
N MET A 317 -131.38 -39.33 -92.57
CA MET A 317 -131.95 -39.41 -91.22
C MET A 317 -133.18 -40.31 -91.11
N GLU A 318 -133.99 -40.38 -92.18
CA GLU A 318 -135.08 -41.36 -92.33
C GLU A 318 -134.59 -42.82 -92.25
N GLN A 319 -133.30 -43.06 -92.49
CA GLN A 319 -132.66 -44.37 -92.37
C GLN A 319 -132.08 -44.59 -90.96
N LYS A 320 -131.41 -43.59 -90.36
CA LYS A 320 -130.68 -43.75 -89.08
C LYS A 320 -131.57 -43.97 -87.86
N GLN A 321 -132.78 -43.41 -87.81
CA GLN A 321 -133.69 -43.59 -86.65
C GLN A 321 -133.98 -45.07 -86.33
N LYS A 322 -133.82 -45.97 -87.30
CA LYS A 322 -134.03 -47.42 -87.17
C LYS A 322 -132.93 -48.15 -86.37
N ILE A 323 -131.76 -47.53 -86.14
CA ILE A 323 -130.59 -48.19 -85.54
C ILE A 323 -130.46 -47.93 -84.04
N LYS A 324 -130.78 -46.71 -83.56
CA LYS A 324 -130.36 -46.24 -82.23
C LYS A 324 -131.11 -46.86 -81.03
N GLN A 325 -132.08 -47.74 -81.27
CA GLN A 325 -132.85 -48.43 -80.22
C GLN A 325 -132.10 -49.63 -79.60
N ILE A 326 -130.83 -49.85 -79.96
CA ILE A 326 -130.08 -51.08 -79.68
C ILE A 326 -129.02 -50.92 -78.56
N GLU A 327 -128.33 -49.77 -78.47
CA GLU A 327 -127.04 -49.66 -77.74
C GLU A 327 -127.12 -49.46 -76.21
N GLN A 328 -128.22 -48.98 -75.63
CA GLN A 328 -128.27 -48.47 -74.25
C GLN A 328 -128.25 -49.53 -73.11
N LYS A 329 -127.46 -50.61 -73.22
CA LYS A 329 -127.50 -51.74 -72.28
C LYS A 329 -126.13 -52.23 -71.76
N LEU A 330 -125.08 -51.41 -71.85
CA LEU A 330 -123.69 -51.89 -71.76
C LEU A 330 -122.76 -51.19 -70.74
N ASP A 331 -123.10 -50.00 -70.21
CA ASP A 331 -122.10 -49.11 -69.58
C ASP A 331 -122.00 -49.19 -68.03
N GLU A 332 -122.71 -50.10 -67.34
CA GLU A 332 -122.97 -50.00 -65.88
C GLU A 332 -121.96 -50.74 -64.96
N GLU A 333 -120.74 -51.11 -65.41
CA GLU A 333 -119.91 -52.15 -64.75
C GLU A 333 -118.53 -51.74 -64.14
N GLU A 334 -117.99 -50.52 -64.26
CA GLU A 334 -116.52 -50.25 -64.11
C GLU A 334 -115.95 -49.57 -62.82
N GLU A 335 -116.71 -49.18 -61.78
CA GLU A 335 -116.27 -48.08 -60.86
C GLU A 335 -115.46 -48.39 -59.54
N ASP A 336 -115.09 -49.62 -59.14
CA ASP A 336 -114.82 -49.95 -57.70
C ASP A 336 -113.35 -49.90 -57.11
N ASP A 337 -112.26 -49.82 -57.90
CA ASP A 337 -110.93 -50.37 -57.46
C ASP A 337 -109.94 -49.52 -56.59
N ILE A 338 -110.17 -48.23 -56.28
CA ILE A 338 -109.04 -47.25 -56.09
C ILE A 338 -108.45 -47.03 -54.64
N ARG A 339 -108.98 -47.61 -53.55
CA ARG A 339 -108.88 -46.98 -52.19
C ARG A 339 -107.67 -47.25 -51.24
N THR A 340 -106.67 -48.11 -51.52
CA THR A 340 -105.87 -48.75 -50.43
C THR A 340 -104.45 -48.25 -50.07
N TYR A 341 -103.83 -47.30 -50.79
CA TYR A 341 -102.34 -47.18 -50.80
C TYR A 341 -101.64 -46.23 -49.77
N ALA A 342 -102.34 -45.59 -48.82
CA ALA A 342 -101.86 -44.34 -48.20
C ALA A 342 -101.09 -44.40 -46.85
N GLU A 343 -101.19 -45.46 -46.04
CA GLU A 343 -101.00 -45.33 -44.58
C GLU A 343 -99.56 -45.48 -44.01
N VAL A 344 -98.58 -45.99 -44.78
CA VAL A 344 -97.33 -46.55 -44.23
C VAL A 344 -96.27 -45.52 -43.76
N LYS A 345 -96.33 -44.26 -44.21
CA LYS A 345 -95.13 -43.38 -44.29
C LYS A 345 -94.70 -42.65 -43.00
N MET A 346 -95.48 -42.70 -41.91
CA MET A 346 -95.35 -41.78 -40.76
C MET A 346 -94.36 -42.19 -39.64
N ARG A 347 -93.86 -43.44 -39.59
CA ARG A 347 -93.30 -44.02 -38.33
C ARG A 347 -91.82 -43.73 -38.02
N ILE A 348 -91.03 -43.24 -38.98
CA ILE A 348 -89.54 -43.27 -38.91
C ILE A 348 -88.90 -42.09 -38.15
N ALA A 349 -89.58 -40.95 -38.00
CA ALA A 349 -88.93 -39.69 -37.61
C ALA A 349 -88.57 -39.50 -36.12
N ARG A 350 -88.96 -40.42 -35.22
CA ARG A 350 -88.96 -40.16 -33.75
C ARG A 350 -87.62 -40.45 -33.02
N LEU A 351 -86.73 -41.28 -33.58
CA LEU A 351 -85.62 -41.91 -32.84
C LEU A 351 -84.27 -41.16 -32.81
N ARG A 352 -84.20 -39.85 -33.16
CA ARG A 352 -82.91 -39.15 -33.36
C ARG A 352 -82.52 -38.08 -32.33
N ARG A 353 -83.36 -37.74 -31.32
CA ARG A 353 -83.09 -36.61 -30.40
C ARG A 353 -82.43 -36.95 -29.06
N GLU A 354 -82.30 -38.22 -28.68
CA GLU A 354 -81.97 -38.61 -27.30
C GLU A 354 -80.46 -38.79 -27.02
N LYS A 355 -79.57 -38.56 -28.00
CA LYS A 355 -78.12 -38.88 -27.88
C LYS A 355 -77.17 -37.69 -27.67
N GLU A 356 -77.68 -36.47 -27.58
CA GLU A 356 -76.84 -35.25 -27.64
C GLU A 356 -76.54 -34.64 -26.25
N ILE A 357 -77.19 -35.10 -25.18
CA ILE A 357 -77.16 -34.46 -23.85
C ILE A 357 -76.03 -34.99 -22.93
N ASP A 358 -75.52 -36.21 -23.14
CA ASP A 358 -74.54 -36.86 -22.25
C ASP A 358 -73.09 -36.31 -22.37
N LEU A 359 -72.80 -35.46 -23.36
CA LEU A 359 -71.42 -35.10 -23.74
C LEU A 359 -70.86 -33.85 -23.02
N GLU A 360 -71.69 -33.12 -22.25
CA GLU A 360 -71.33 -31.80 -21.73
C GLU A 360 -70.88 -31.78 -20.26
N GLN A 361 -71.19 -32.83 -19.48
CA GLN A 361 -70.89 -32.89 -18.03
C GLN A 361 -69.42 -33.19 -17.68
N GLN A 362 -68.57 -33.55 -18.64
CA GLN A 362 -67.17 -33.96 -18.36
C GLN A 362 -66.15 -32.82 -18.29
N LYS A 363 -66.52 -31.56 -18.57
CA LYS A 363 -65.55 -30.46 -18.75
C LYS A 363 -65.30 -29.57 -17.53
N GLN A 364 -65.97 -29.79 -16.41
CA GLN A 364 -65.93 -28.88 -15.26
C GLN A 364 -64.87 -29.22 -14.20
N ASN A 365 -64.44 -30.49 -14.09
CA ASN A 365 -63.65 -30.98 -12.95
C ASN A 365 -62.13 -30.72 -13.02
N THR A 366 -61.63 -29.98 -14.03
CA THR A 366 -60.19 -29.77 -14.27
C THR A 366 -59.66 -28.40 -13.84
N ARG A 367 -60.45 -27.60 -13.11
CA ARG A 367 -60.10 -26.21 -12.75
C ARG A 367 -59.74 -25.97 -11.28
N ASP A 368 -60.11 -26.87 -10.37
CA ASP A 368 -60.03 -26.62 -8.93
C ASP A 368 -58.71 -27.09 -8.26
N GLU A 369 -57.88 -27.89 -8.95
CA GLU A 369 -56.64 -28.42 -8.37
C GLU A 369 -55.48 -27.40 -8.34
N THR A 370 -55.55 -26.32 -9.12
CA THR A 370 -54.46 -25.34 -9.29
C THR A 370 -54.33 -24.30 -8.17
N ILE A 371 -55.28 -24.22 -7.23
CA ILE A 371 -55.34 -23.16 -6.20
C ILE A 371 -54.64 -23.56 -4.89
N GLY A 372 -54.45 -24.86 -4.62
CA GLY A 372 -53.98 -25.36 -3.31
C GLY A 372 -52.47 -25.23 -3.03
N TYR A 373 -51.61 -25.03 -4.03
CA TYR A 373 -50.15 -25.22 -3.88
C TYR A 373 -49.36 -23.95 -3.54
N LEU A 374 -49.94 -22.75 -3.70
CA LEU A 374 -49.23 -21.47 -3.47
C LEU A 374 -49.30 -20.95 -2.02
N GLY A 375 -50.14 -21.55 -1.16
CA GLY A 375 -50.34 -21.10 0.23
C GLY A 375 -49.34 -21.64 1.27
N SER A 376 -48.49 -22.60 0.91
CA SER A 376 -47.68 -23.38 1.88
C SER A 376 -46.21 -22.91 2.02
N LEU A 377 -45.77 -21.95 1.19
CA LEU A 377 -44.37 -21.50 1.11
C LEU A 377 -44.06 -20.17 1.82
N LEU A 378 -45.07 -19.49 2.40
CA LEU A 378 -44.94 -18.18 3.05
C LEU A 378 -44.95 -18.21 4.60
N LYS A 379 -44.74 -19.38 5.23
CA LYS A 379 -44.76 -19.56 6.70
C LYS A 379 -43.49 -20.20 7.28
N ARG A 380 -42.36 -20.17 6.56
CA ARG A 380 -41.13 -20.92 6.92
C ARG A 380 -39.80 -20.20 6.71
N ALA A 381 -39.82 -18.87 6.67
CA ALA A 381 -38.63 -18.02 6.73
C ALA A 381 -38.90 -16.83 7.67
N GLU A 382 -37.85 -16.36 8.37
CA GLU A 382 -37.85 -15.28 9.39
C GLU A 382 -38.59 -15.63 10.71
N ALA A 383 -38.08 -15.32 11.91
CA ALA A 383 -36.72 -15.13 12.45
C ALA A 383 -36.87 -15.40 13.97
N ASP A 384 -36.15 -16.32 14.60
CA ASP A 384 -34.75 -16.25 15.05
C ASP A 384 -34.43 -15.09 16.03
N ASN A 385 -34.11 -15.48 17.27
CA ASN A 385 -33.52 -14.69 18.38
C ASN A 385 -34.40 -13.72 19.20
N GLU A 386 -34.83 -14.16 20.38
CA GLU A 386 -34.92 -13.32 21.58
C GLU A 386 -34.73 -14.16 22.87
N SER A 387 -34.03 -13.62 23.88
CA SER A 387 -33.84 -14.16 25.26
C SER A 387 -33.08 -15.51 25.42
N GLN A 388 -31.76 -15.62 25.37
CA GLN A 388 -30.72 -14.83 26.05
C GLN A 388 -30.82 -14.70 27.60
N ILE A 389 -31.80 -15.31 28.29
CA ILE A 389 -32.14 -14.94 29.70
C ILE A 389 -32.02 -16.08 30.75
N TYR A 390 -31.68 -17.33 30.41
CA TYR A 390 -31.71 -18.46 31.38
C TYR A 390 -30.40 -19.22 31.65
N ARG A 391 -29.24 -18.53 31.67
CA ARG A 391 -27.92 -19.13 32.01
C ARG A 391 -27.02 -18.30 32.95
N ALA A 392 -27.57 -17.36 33.73
CA ALA A 392 -26.77 -16.39 34.51
C ALA A 392 -26.99 -16.39 36.04
N GLN A 393 -27.80 -17.29 36.61
CA GLN A 393 -28.28 -17.17 38.01
C GLN A 393 -28.07 -18.40 38.93
N ALA A 394 -27.36 -19.45 38.50
CA ALA A 394 -27.29 -20.71 39.25
C ALA A 394 -25.95 -21.02 39.97
N GLU A 395 -24.94 -20.14 39.90
CA GLU A 395 -23.55 -20.51 40.26
C GLU A 395 -22.84 -19.58 41.27
N LYS A 396 -23.54 -18.64 41.93
CA LYS A 396 -22.91 -17.67 42.86
C LYS A 396 -23.07 -17.94 44.36
N ASP A 397 -24.12 -18.64 44.81
CA ASP A 397 -24.49 -18.63 46.23
C ASP A 397 -23.98 -19.84 47.06
N ALA A 398 -23.30 -20.81 46.43
CA ALA A 398 -22.94 -22.08 47.08
C ALA A 398 -21.57 -22.14 47.79
N LYS A 399 -20.76 -21.05 47.77
CA LYS A 399 -19.34 -21.11 48.18
C LYS A 399 -18.96 -20.31 49.45
N ALA A 400 -19.85 -19.48 50.01
CA ALA A 400 -19.47 -18.53 51.07
C ALA A 400 -19.54 -19.05 52.53
N TYR A 401 -20.16 -20.22 52.79
CA TYR A 401 -20.57 -20.61 54.17
C TYR A 401 -19.61 -21.58 54.89
N ARG A 402 -18.42 -21.93 54.35
CA ARG A 402 -17.59 -23.02 54.90
C ARG A 402 -16.21 -22.66 55.46
N GLU A 403 -15.78 -21.40 55.44
CA GLU A 403 -14.39 -21.03 55.80
C GLU A 403 -14.22 -20.33 57.17
N GLU A 404 -15.28 -20.12 57.95
CA GLU A 404 -15.24 -19.22 59.11
C GLU A 404 -15.06 -19.87 60.50
N GLN A 405 -15.32 -21.19 60.66
CA GLN A 405 -15.33 -21.83 61.99
C GLN A 405 -13.98 -22.34 62.53
N GLU A 406 -12.96 -22.60 61.70
CA GLU A 406 -11.73 -23.30 62.15
C GLU A 406 -10.70 -22.45 62.93
N LYS A 407 -10.93 -21.15 63.14
CA LYS A 407 -9.91 -20.22 63.65
C LYS A 407 -9.87 -20.01 65.17
N TYR A 408 -10.89 -20.43 65.93
CA TYR A 408 -11.08 -19.96 67.31
C TYR A 408 -10.31 -20.75 68.40
N GLU A 409 -9.93 -22.01 68.16
CA GLU A 409 -9.55 -22.93 69.26
C GLU A 409 -8.07 -22.88 69.69
N LYS A 410 -7.15 -22.28 68.92
CA LYS A 410 -5.69 -22.44 69.12
C LYS A 410 -5.01 -21.51 70.15
N GLN A 411 -5.71 -20.52 70.71
CA GLN A 411 -5.05 -19.42 71.45
C GLN A 411 -4.89 -19.63 72.97
N GLN A 412 -5.61 -20.58 73.60
CA GLN A 412 -5.70 -20.67 75.07
C GLN A 412 -4.47 -21.23 75.80
N GLN A 413 -3.61 -22.04 75.17
CA GLN A 413 -2.65 -22.90 75.89
C GLN A 413 -1.28 -22.28 76.24
N MET A 414 -1.03 -21.00 75.94
CA MET A 414 0.34 -20.43 75.96
C MET A 414 0.76 -19.78 77.31
N LEU A 415 -0.18 -19.40 78.18
CA LEU A 415 0.07 -18.37 79.20
C LEU A 415 0.78 -18.84 80.49
N ASP A 416 0.67 -20.10 80.89
CA ASP A 416 0.98 -20.53 82.28
C ASP A 416 2.46 -20.77 82.61
N SER A 417 3.37 -20.71 81.63
CA SER A 417 4.76 -21.18 81.79
C SER A 417 5.73 -20.18 82.46
N ILE A 418 5.33 -18.93 82.69
CA ILE A 418 6.25 -17.79 82.82
C ILE A 418 6.71 -17.49 84.28
N GLU A 419 5.95 -17.90 85.30
CA GLU A 419 6.03 -17.24 86.61
C GLU A 419 7.20 -17.66 87.53
N LYS A 420 7.67 -18.91 87.46
CA LYS A 420 8.50 -19.54 88.51
C LYS A 420 9.96 -19.06 88.61
N HIS A 421 10.45 -18.30 87.63
CA HIS A 421 11.86 -17.89 87.50
C HIS A 421 12.35 -16.85 88.55
N ARG A 422 11.45 -16.16 89.26
CA ARG A 422 11.77 -14.86 89.89
C ARG A 422 12.56 -14.85 91.20
N LEU A 423 12.47 -15.87 92.06
CA LEU A 423 12.79 -15.70 93.49
C LEU A 423 14.25 -15.91 93.89
N GLN A 424 15.03 -16.68 93.13
CA GLN A 424 16.35 -17.17 93.56
C GLN A 424 17.46 -16.11 93.52
N SER A 425 17.19 -14.95 92.91
CA SER A 425 18.20 -13.95 92.52
C SER A 425 18.61 -12.94 93.60
N LEU A 426 17.96 -12.94 94.77
CA LEU A 426 18.10 -11.85 95.75
C LEU A 426 19.35 -11.92 96.65
N LYS A 427 19.80 -13.12 97.05
CA LYS A 427 20.74 -13.27 98.19
C LYS A 427 22.22 -13.02 97.92
N ARG A 428 22.72 -13.13 96.67
CA ARG A 428 24.14 -12.85 96.37
C ARG A 428 24.53 -11.37 96.65
N ARG A 429 23.58 -10.44 96.53
CA ARG A 429 23.72 -8.96 96.49
C ARG A 429 24.26 -8.23 97.75
N GLN A 430 24.77 -8.93 98.77
CA GLN A 430 25.22 -8.27 100.01
C GLN A 430 26.73 -8.37 100.25
N PHE A 431 27.37 -9.49 99.89
CA PHE A 431 28.80 -9.67 100.09
C PHE A 431 29.63 -8.83 99.11
N ASP A 432 29.20 -8.80 97.85
CA ASP A 432 29.82 -8.06 96.75
C ASP A 432 30.06 -6.57 97.12
N ARG A 433 29.13 -5.99 97.89
CA ARG A 433 29.03 -4.57 98.26
C ARG A 433 30.20 -3.97 99.04
N GLY A 434 30.97 -4.79 99.78
CA GLY A 434 32.05 -4.29 100.64
C GLY A 434 33.40 -4.11 99.93
N MET A 435 33.68 -4.96 98.94
CA MET A 435 34.86 -4.82 98.08
C MET A 435 34.67 -3.69 97.05
N GLU A 436 33.43 -3.54 96.56
CA GLU A 436 33.00 -2.44 95.68
C GLU A 436 33.48 -1.07 96.19
N GLU A 437 33.27 -0.71 97.46
CA GLU A 437 33.55 0.66 97.96
C GLU A 437 35.02 1.11 97.86
N ARG A 438 35.98 0.17 97.99
CA ARG A 438 37.42 0.48 97.92
C ARG A 438 37.90 0.56 96.48
N GLU A 439 37.45 -0.39 95.65
CA GLU A 439 37.68 -0.34 94.21
C GLU A 439 37.07 0.94 93.63
N ASP A 440 35.89 1.36 94.09
CA ASP A 440 35.23 2.62 93.76
C ASP A 440 36.03 3.87 94.16
N ALA A 441 36.87 3.83 95.20
CA ALA A 441 37.69 4.98 95.61
C ALA A 441 38.87 5.22 94.66
N GLU A 442 39.62 4.17 94.29
CA GLU A 442 40.66 4.28 93.27
C GLU A 442 40.07 4.52 91.88
N LEU A 443 38.97 3.84 91.56
CA LEU A 443 38.22 4.03 90.34
C LEU A 443 37.71 5.47 90.22
N ARG A 444 37.30 6.15 91.31
CA ARG A 444 36.96 7.59 91.31
C ARG A 444 38.15 8.48 90.93
N ARG A 445 39.37 8.19 91.41
CA ARG A 445 40.58 8.95 91.02
C ARG A 445 40.97 8.72 89.56
N ARG A 446 40.95 7.47 89.10
CA ARG A 446 41.18 7.11 87.69
C ARG A 446 40.10 7.71 86.78
N LYS A 447 38.83 7.68 87.18
CA LYS A 447 37.71 8.38 86.53
C LYS A 447 37.97 9.88 86.45
N ALA A 448 38.36 10.57 87.52
CA ALA A 448 38.62 12.01 87.47
C ALA A 448 39.76 12.41 86.49
N GLN A 449 40.83 11.62 86.41
CA GLN A 449 41.90 11.84 85.43
C GLN A 449 41.46 11.51 84.00
N ALA A 450 40.73 10.40 83.81
CA ALA A 450 40.14 10.03 82.53
C ALA A 450 39.12 11.08 82.06
N ASP A 451 38.29 11.62 82.94
CA ASP A 451 37.31 12.68 82.69
C ASP A 451 38.00 13.98 82.27
N HIS A 452 39.15 14.32 82.87
CA HIS A 452 39.93 15.50 82.46
C HIS A 452 40.49 15.34 81.04
N LEU A 453 41.13 14.21 80.75
CA LEU A 453 41.63 13.89 79.40
C LEU A 453 40.48 13.80 78.39
N PHE A 454 39.35 13.20 78.78
CA PHE A 454 38.14 13.11 77.96
C PHE A 454 37.55 14.49 77.67
N ARG A 455 37.53 15.44 78.62
CA ARG A 455 37.10 16.82 78.36
C ARG A 455 38.02 17.55 77.37
N LEU A 456 39.33 17.35 77.44
CA LEU A 456 40.27 17.92 76.46
C LEU A 456 40.05 17.31 75.07
N TYR A 457 39.95 15.98 74.98
CA TYR A 457 39.65 15.26 73.76
C TYR A 457 38.28 15.62 73.16
N GLN A 458 37.25 15.84 73.98
CA GLN A 458 35.95 16.32 73.52
C GLN A 458 36.05 17.74 72.94
N LYS A 459 36.79 18.66 73.57
CA LYS A 459 37.04 20.02 73.04
C LYS A 459 37.78 19.99 71.70
N GLU A 460 38.74 19.09 71.54
CA GLU A 460 39.47 18.92 70.28
C GLU A 460 38.53 18.36 69.19
N LYS A 461 37.77 17.31 69.52
CA LYS A 461 36.73 16.75 68.66
C LYS A 461 35.58 17.71 68.37
N GLU A 462 35.30 18.68 69.24
CA GLU A 462 34.36 19.79 69.00
C GLU A 462 34.92 20.75 67.96
N LYS A 463 36.18 21.19 68.09
CA LYS A 463 36.84 22.02 67.07
C LYS A 463 36.92 21.32 65.70
N GLU A 464 37.27 20.04 65.66
CA GLU A 464 37.24 19.26 64.41
C GLU A 464 35.83 19.18 63.82
N ARG A 465 34.80 19.00 64.66
CA ARG A 465 33.40 19.01 64.20
C ARG A 465 33.00 20.39 63.66
N GLU A 466 33.36 21.47 64.33
CA GLU A 466 33.11 22.84 63.87
C GLU A 466 33.80 23.13 62.54
N GLN A 467 35.08 22.79 62.39
CA GLN A 467 35.82 22.93 61.14
C GLN A 467 35.20 22.10 60.01
N ASN A 468 34.82 20.85 60.27
CA ASN A 468 34.15 19.98 59.31
C ASN A 468 32.76 20.52 58.91
N ILE A 469 31.99 21.09 59.85
CA ILE A 469 30.70 21.73 59.59
C ILE A 469 30.89 22.99 58.73
N GLN A 470 31.91 23.82 59.01
CA GLN A 470 32.25 25.00 58.21
C GLN A 470 32.65 24.62 56.79
N LEU A 471 33.54 23.62 56.63
CA LEU A 471 33.97 23.11 55.33
C LEU A 471 32.80 22.51 54.53
N LEU A 472 31.96 21.70 55.18
CA LEU A 472 30.75 21.15 54.57
C LEU A 472 29.78 22.27 54.13
N GLY A 473 29.61 23.31 54.95
CA GLY A 473 28.83 24.49 54.62
C GLY A 473 29.37 25.23 53.39
N GLN A 474 30.69 25.43 53.30
CA GLN A 474 31.33 26.03 52.11
C GLN A 474 31.13 25.17 50.85
N ILE A 475 31.26 23.84 50.96
CA ILE A 475 31.03 22.90 49.85
C ILE A 475 29.56 22.95 49.41
N GLN A 476 28.61 22.95 50.35
CA GLN A 476 27.18 23.08 50.04
C GLN A 476 26.86 24.42 49.38
N GLN A 477 27.45 25.53 49.83
CA GLN A 477 27.31 26.83 49.19
C GLN A 477 27.87 26.86 47.76
N ARG A 478 29.05 26.26 47.51
CA ARG A 478 29.59 26.10 46.16
C ARG A 478 28.63 25.28 45.29
N GLN A 479 28.23 24.09 45.74
CA GLN A 479 27.28 23.26 45.01
C GLN A 479 25.94 23.96 44.72
N ALA A 480 25.46 24.84 45.60
CA ALA A 480 24.26 25.63 45.36
C ALA A 480 24.46 26.70 44.27
N ARG A 481 25.65 27.35 44.23
CA ARG A 481 26.04 28.26 43.14
C ARG A 481 26.15 27.51 41.82
N ASP A 482 26.91 26.41 41.79
CA ASP A 482 27.10 25.58 40.59
C ASP A 482 25.79 25.02 40.02
N ARG A 483 24.80 24.72 40.88
CA ARG A 483 23.45 24.32 40.44
C ARG A 483 22.68 25.50 39.83
N LYS A 484 22.73 26.68 40.46
CA LYS A 484 22.07 27.90 39.97
C LYS A 484 22.67 28.41 38.65
N GLU A 485 23.98 28.27 38.46
CA GLU A 485 24.67 28.59 37.21
C GLU A 485 24.28 27.60 36.10
N ARG A 486 24.24 26.30 36.39
CA ARG A 486 23.72 25.30 35.44
C ARG A 486 22.26 25.54 35.07
N GLU A 487 21.40 25.89 36.03
CA GLU A 487 20.00 26.24 35.76
C GLU A 487 19.85 27.48 34.87
N ARG A 488 20.73 28.48 35.02
CA ARG A 488 20.78 29.64 34.13
C ARG A 488 21.24 29.26 32.73
N ALA A 489 22.34 28.52 32.61
CA ALA A 489 22.85 28.06 31.33
C ALA A 489 21.83 27.19 30.56
N LEU A 490 21.09 26.32 31.26
CA LEU A 490 19.99 25.55 30.66
C LEU A 490 18.89 26.47 30.12
N LYS A 491 18.44 27.47 30.89
CA LYS A 491 17.42 28.43 30.41
C LYS A 491 17.92 29.31 29.26
N GLU A 492 19.19 29.70 29.28
CA GLU A 492 19.81 30.44 28.17
C GLU A 492 19.87 29.58 26.90
N ASN A 493 20.20 28.29 27.03
CA ASN A 493 20.16 27.33 25.92
C ASN A 493 18.72 27.10 25.43
N GLU A 494 17.74 26.89 26.31
CA GLU A 494 16.31 26.76 25.95
C GLU A 494 15.83 28.00 25.16
N ILE A 495 16.21 29.21 25.58
CA ILE A 495 15.88 30.45 24.87
C ILE A 495 16.57 30.49 23.50
N GLN A 496 17.82 30.06 23.39
CA GLN A 496 18.55 29.99 22.10
C GLN A 496 17.94 28.96 21.15
N GLU A 497 17.57 27.77 21.64
CA GLU A 497 16.87 26.74 20.87
C GLU A 497 15.53 27.26 20.35
N ILE A 498 14.72 27.89 21.21
CA ILE A 498 13.45 28.52 20.79
C ILE A 498 13.68 29.64 19.75
N GLN A 499 14.76 30.41 19.84
CA GLN A 499 15.10 31.44 18.85
C GLN A 499 15.53 30.83 17.51
N LEU A 500 16.34 29.77 17.53
CA LEU A 500 16.76 29.02 16.35
C LEU A 500 15.55 28.36 15.67
N ASP A 501 14.65 27.73 16.42
CA ASP A 501 13.42 27.15 15.89
C ASP A 501 12.51 28.20 15.25
N LYS A 502 12.38 29.40 15.86
CA LYS A 502 11.65 30.53 15.26
C LYS A 502 12.28 30.97 13.92
N GLN A 503 13.61 31.07 13.85
CA GLN A 503 14.33 31.42 12.61
C GLN A 503 14.16 30.34 11.54
N MET A 504 14.30 29.06 11.89
CA MET A 504 14.12 27.94 10.98
C MET A 504 12.69 27.87 10.42
N ASN A 505 11.67 28.09 11.26
CA ASN A 505 10.27 28.15 10.82
C ASN A 505 10.02 29.31 9.84
N GLU A 506 10.65 30.47 10.01
CA GLU A 506 10.51 31.60 9.09
C GLU A 506 11.22 31.34 7.74
N VAL A 507 12.38 30.66 7.76
CA VAL A 507 13.04 30.20 6.51
C VAL A 507 12.18 29.16 5.77
N GLU A 508 11.62 28.17 6.48
CA GLU A 508 10.69 27.20 5.87
C GLU A 508 9.42 27.88 5.32
N ARG A 509 8.90 28.91 6.00
CA ARG A 509 7.77 29.72 5.55
C ARG A 509 8.11 30.48 4.26
N GLN A 510 9.28 31.10 4.18
CA GLN A 510 9.73 31.79 2.95
C GLN A 510 9.89 30.80 1.79
N GLN A 511 10.51 29.64 2.02
CA GLN A 511 10.59 28.57 1.02
C GLN A 511 9.21 28.09 0.55
N TYR A 512 8.25 27.93 1.47
CA TYR A 512 6.87 27.59 1.12
C TYR A 512 6.19 28.68 0.29
N LEU A 513 6.34 29.95 0.65
CA LEU A 513 5.76 31.08 -0.09
C LEU A 513 6.38 31.22 -1.49
N GLU A 514 7.69 31.08 -1.63
CA GLU A 514 8.35 31.08 -2.94
C GLU A 514 7.90 29.90 -3.81
N TYR A 515 7.83 28.69 -3.25
CA TYR A 515 7.39 27.51 -3.99
C TYR A 515 5.93 27.62 -4.43
N THR A 516 5.03 27.95 -3.51
CA THR A 516 3.60 28.11 -3.81
C THR A 516 3.35 29.27 -4.77
N GLY A 517 4.09 30.39 -4.64
CA GLY A 517 4.07 31.50 -5.58
C GLY A 517 4.46 31.09 -7.01
N ARG A 518 5.60 30.40 -7.18
CA ARG A 518 6.04 29.90 -8.50
C ARG A 518 5.03 28.94 -9.13
N VAL A 519 4.41 28.06 -8.32
CA VAL A 519 3.36 27.15 -8.80
C VAL A 519 2.10 27.92 -9.18
N MET A 520 1.64 28.88 -8.36
CA MET A 520 0.48 29.73 -8.66
C MET A 520 0.66 30.49 -9.98
N SER A 521 1.77 31.20 -10.17
CA SER A 521 2.05 31.92 -11.43
C SER A 521 2.08 30.98 -12.64
N TYR A 522 2.73 29.82 -12.52
CA TYR A 522 2.74 28.83 -13.60
C TYR A 522 1.33 28.34 -13.96
N LEU A 523 0.43 28.15 -12.99
CA LEU A 523 -0.96 27.78 -13.31
C LEU A 523 -1.76 28.95 -13.91
N GLU A 524 -1.44 30.19 -13.53
CA GLU A 524 -2.06 31.43 -14.05
C GLU A 524 -1.73 31.63 -15.53
N ASP A 525 -0.46 31.52 -15.87
CA ASP A 525 0.04 31.56 -17.25
C ASP A 525 -0.60 30.46 -18.13
N ASN A 526 -0.98 29.34 -17.52
CA ASN A 526 -1.67 28.22 -18.17
C ASN A 526 -3.21 28.29 -18.10
N GLY A 527 -3.81 29.37 -17.59
CA GLY A 527 -5.27 29.58 -17.59
C GLY A 527 -6.05 28.57 -16.74
N ARG A 528 -5.51 28.15 -15.60
CA ARG A 528 -6.14 27.23 -14.65
C ARG A 528 -6.72 28.01 -13.45
N ASP A 529 -7.77 27.48 -12.82
CA ASP A 529 -8.34 28.11 -11.60
C ASP A 529 -7.39 27.94 -10.41
N ILE A 530 -6.90 29.05 -9.87
CA ILE A 530 -5.95 29.10 -8.74
C ILE A 530 -6.68 29.24 -7.39
N HIS A 531 -7.99 29.54 -7.39
CA HIS A 531 -8.76 29.83 -6.18
C HIS A 531 -8.61 28.78 -5.06
N PRO A 532 -8.60 27.45 -5.33
CA PRO A 532 -8.32 26.44 -4.32
C PRO A 532 -6.96 26.62 -3.63
N MET A 533 -5.92 26.96 -4.40
CA MET A 533 -4.56 27.10 -3.88
C MET A 533 -4.40 28.40 -3.08
N GLN A 534 -4.90 29.53 -3.59
CA GLN A 534 -4.97 30.80 -2.85
C GLN A 534 -5.61 30.62 -1.46
N ARG A 535 -6.72 29.87 -1.41
CA ARG A 535 -7.38 29.54 -0.15
C ARG A 535 -6.49 28.74 0.80
N THR A 536 -5.81 27.68 0.33
CA THR A 536 -4.92 26.89 1.20
C THR A 536 -3.74 27.72 1.73
N VAL A 537 -3.12 28.56 0.89
CA VAL A 537 -2.03 29.46 1.32
C VAL A 537 -2.52 30.44 2.39
N ALA A 538 -3.72 31.03 2.20
CA ALA A 538 -4.32 31.94 3.18
C ALA A 538 -4.71 31.24 4.50
N GLU A 539 -5.16 29.98 4.46
CA GLU A 539 -5.43 29.18 5.66
C GLU A 539 -4.14 28.80 6.39
N GLU A 540 -3.05 28.48 5.69
CA GLU A 540 -1.74 28.22 6.28
C GLU A 540 -1.11 29.48 6.92
N MET A 541 -1.19 30.65 6.26
CA MET A 541 -0.71 31.91 6.85
C MET A 541 -1.40 32.20 8.20
N LYS A 542 -2.72 31.99 8.29
CA LYS A 542 -3.47 32.13 9.56
C LYS A 542 -2.99 31.14 10.64
N ARG A 543 -2.57 29.93 10.28
CA ARG A 543 -2.00 28.95 11.23
C ARG A 543 -0.66 29.43 11.78
N PHE A 544 0.21 30.00 10.94
CA PHE A 544 1.47 30.61 11.37
C PHE A 544 1.25 31.80 12.32
N ASP A 545 0.34 32.72 11.98
CA ASP A 545 0.06 33.89 12.81
C ASP A 545 -0.45 33.47 14.21
N ASN A 546 -1.33 32.46 14.27
CA ASN A 546 -1.84 31.92 15.53
C ASN A 546 -0.73 31.27 16.39
N PHE A 547 0.25 30.61 15.77
CA PHE A 547 1.39 30.01 16.48
C PHE A 547 2.24 31.10 17.19
N ASN A 548 2.57 32.18 16.48
CA ASN A 548 3.34 33.31 17.01
C ASN A 548 2.60 34.11 18.12
N HIS A 549 1.26 34.09 18.12
CA HIS A 549 0.47 34.69 19.21
C HIS A 549 0.39 33.80 20.44
N SER A 550 0.53 32.48 20.29
CA SER A 550 0.60 31.53 21.42
C SER A 550 1.89 31.70 22.21
N SER A 551 3.05 31.74 21.54
CA SER A 551 4.36 31.86 22.21
C SER A 551 4.54 33.17 22.98
N LYS A 552 3.91 34.26 22.53
CA LYS A 552 3.93 35.54 23.26
C LYS A 552 3.19 35.50 24.61
N LYS A 553 2.20 34.61 24.80
CA LYS A 553 1.50 34.46 26.09
C LYS A 553 2.35 33.77 27.16
N THR A 554 3.39 33.05 26.77
CA THR A 554 4.38 32.45 27.69
C THR A 554 5.57 33.35 27.97
N GLU A 555 5.76 34.43 27.19
CA GLU A 555 6.89 35.38 27.33
C GLU A 555 6.57 36.58 28.24
N THR A 556 5.36 36.71 28.78
CA THR A 556 5.13 37.66 29.89
C THR A 556 5.97 37.21 31.11
N PRO A 557 6.89 38.05 31.62
CA PRO A 557 7.43 37.82 32.94
C PRO A 557 6.25 37.85 33.90
N ARG A 558 6.10 36.81 34.71
CA ARG A 558 5.16 36.82 35.84
C ARG A 558 5.72 37.81 36.88
N ASN A 559 5.51 39.10 36.61
CA ASN A 559 5.99 40.19 37.42
C ASN A 559 5.46 39.98 38.83
N GLY A 560 6.37 40.00 39.82
CA GLY A 560 6.08 39.43 41.12
C GLY A 560 5.04 40.22 41.89
N GLN A 561 3.83 39.68 42.04
CA GLN A 561 2.89 40.00 43.13
C GLN A 561 1.78 38.94 43.28
N GLU A 562 2.17 37.66 43.29
CA GLU A 562 1.38 36.63 43.95
C GLU A 562 2.26 35.91 44.97
N GLU A 563 2.28 36.44 46.20
CA GLU A 563 2.56 35.62 47.37
C GLU A 563 1.45 34.57 47.51
N LYS A 564 1.55 33.50 46.72
CA LYS A 564 0.86 32.27 47.06
C LYS A 564 1.45 31.83 48.39
N LYS A 565 0.69 32.07 49.46
CA LYS A 565 0.81 31.39 50.76
C LYS A 565 0.57 29.90 50.52
N SER A 566 1.54 29.24 49.90
CA SER A 566 1.69 27.80 49.98
C SER A 566 1.94 27.51 51.45
N SER A 567 0.87 27.15 52.15
CA SER A 567 0.91 26.53 53.47
C SER A 567 1.81 25.30 53.35
N SER A 568 3.10 25.48 53.64
CA SER A 568 3.99 24.37 53.91
C SER A 568 3.50 23.78 55.20
N HIS A 569 2.77 22.66 55.11
CA HIS A 569 2.48 21.81 56.26
C HIS A 569 3.74 21.68 57.12
N ASP A 570 3.59 22.11 58.36
CA ASP A 570 4.13 21.46 59.54
C ASP A 570 5.48 20.78 59.33
N ARG A 571 6.53 21.61 59.34
CA ARG A 571 7.70 21.22 60.11
C ARG A 571 7.33 21.49 61.58
N PRO A 572 6.97 20.47 62.37
CA PRO A 572 6.62 20.69 63.77
C PRO A 572 7.79 21.37 64.46
N SER A 573 7.51 22.36 65.31
CA SER A 573 8.57 23.01 66.07
C SER A 573 9.26 21.97 66.95
N LEU A 574 10.51 22.23 67.34
CA LEU A 574 11.24 21.32 68.24
C LEU A 574 10.55 21.15 69.61
N ASN A 575 9.57 21.99 69.93
CA ASN A 575 8.72 21.89 71.12
C ASN A 575 7.45 21.05 70.89
N ASP A 576 6.93 20.97 69.66
CA ASP A 576 5.77 20.14 69.34
C ASP A 576 6.16 18.66 69.23
N THR A 577 7.34 18.36 68.65
CA THR A 577 7.91 17.01 68.68
C THR A 577 8.23 16.54 70.10
N LYS A 578 8.61 17.44 71.02
CA LYS A 578 8.79 17.11 72.46
C LYS A 578 7.47 16.77 73.15
N LYS A 579 6.38 17.50 72.86
CA LYS A 579 5.05 17.20 73.40
C LYS A 579 4.51 15.86 72.91
N HIS A 580 4.71 15.52 71.63
CA HIS A 580 4.19 14.28 71.06
C HIS A 580 4.95 13.01 71.49
N LEU A 581 6.16 13.17 72.04
CA LEU A 581 6.97 12.07 72.59
C LEU A 581 6.86 11.91 74.12
N GLY A 582 5.96 12.64 74.79
CA GLY A 582 5.65 12.43 76.21
C GLY A 582 6.73 12.86 77.21
N PHE A 583 7.77 13.60 76.78
CA PHE A 583 8.82 14.08 77.68
C PHE A 583 8.46 15.41 78.34
N GLN A 584 7.76 15.34 79.48
CA GLN A 584 7.74 16.43 80.46
C GLN A 584 9.00 16.34 81.33
N TRP A 585 9.94 17.26 81.09
CA TRP A 585 10.92 17.66 82.09
C TRP A 585 10.85 19.17 82.21
N GLU A 586 10.37 19.65 83.34
CA GLU A 586 10.47 21.05 83.71
C GLU A 586 11.96 21.40 83.88
N ILE A 587 12.39 22.49 83.24
CA ILE A 587 13.70 23.08 83.52
C ILE A 587 13.50 23.94 84.77
N PRO A 588 14.07 23.59 85.94
CA PRO A 588 14.03 24.48 87.08
C PRO A 588 14.82 25.74 86.73
N GLN A 589 14.15 26.90 86.79
CA GLN A 589 14.84 28.18 86.65
C GLN A 589 15.82 28.38 87.82
N LYS A 590 16.97 28.96 87.50
CA LYS A 590 17.94 29.53 88.44
C LYS A 590 18.01 31.02 88.20
#